data_AF-A0A7J7GV30-F1
#
_entry.id   AF-A0A7J7GV30-F1
#
_cell.length_a   1.000
_cell.length_b   1.000
_cell.length_c   1.000
_cell.angle_alpha   90.00
_cell.angle_beta   90.00
_cell.angle_gamma   90.00
#
_symmetry.space_group_name_H-M   'P 1'
#
loop_
_entity.id
_entity.type
_entity.pdbx_description
1 polymer ?
#
loop_
_entity_poly.entity_id
_entity_poly.type
_entity_poly.pdbx_seq_one_letter_code
_entity_poly.pdbx_strand_id
1 'polypeptide(L)'
;MHVNSCGKLKYVFQPSIAQAFHQLESFTVMNCEEMEEIVAAKQNEGQQEEEERVDYKMVFKSLKYLSLEDLPNLSGFCTGGDDFPFEWPSLERLVVIDCPKMKTFAATTSGSTPKLKEVELDGSGIPLQGMDLNQFVQTHIISNPPN
;
A
#
# COMPACT_ATOMS: atom_id res chain seq x y z
N MET A 1 10.43 9.14 3.42
CA MET A 1 9.55 10.05 2.64
C MET A 1 8.30 10.28 3.44
N HIS A 2 7.80 11.52 3.47
CA HIS A 2 6.60 11.88 4.20
C HIS A 2 5.68 12.67 3.27
N VAL A 3 4.44 12.22 3.12
CA VAL A 3 3.36 12.91 2.41
C VAL A 3 2.33 13.29 3.46
N ASN A 4 2.04 14.57 3.60
CA ASN A 4 1.12 15.07 4.62
C ASN A 4 0.23 16.15 3.99
N SER A 5 -1.08 16.14 4.29
CA SER A 5 -2.00 17.21 3.92
C SER A 5 -1.95 17.52 2.42
N CYS A 6 -2.01 16.48 1.59
CA CYS A 6 -1.70 16.55 0.17
C CYS A 6 -2.86 17.05 -0.73
N GLY A 7 -3.89 17.67 -0.14
CA GLY A 7 -5.00 18.28 -0.85
C GLY A 7 -5.77 17.27 -1.70
N LYS A 8 -5.83 17.52 -3.01
CA LYS A 8 -6.62 16.73 -3.98
C LYS A 8 -5.84 15.59 -4.65
N LEU A 9 -4.70 15.22 -4.09
CA LEU A 9 -3.86 14.17 -4.66
C LEU A 9 -4.50 12.80 -4.44
N LYS A 10 -4.79 12.10 -5.54
CA LYS A 10 -5.43 10.77 -5.52
C LYS A 10 -4.46 9.60 -5.39
N TYR A 11 -3.21 9.80 -5.82
CA TYR A 11 -2.13 8.82 -5.71
C TYR A 11 -0.77 9.48 -5.54
N VAL A 12 0.16 8.84 -4.84
CA VAL A 12 1.51 9.38 -4.63
C VAL A 12 2.40 9.16 -5.85
N PHE A 13 2.35 7.97 -6.44
CA PHE A 13 3.23 7.58 -7.53
C PHE A 13 2.53 6.82 -8.64
N GLN A 14 3.01 6.96 -9.86
CA GLN A 14 2.80 5.96 -10.89
C GLN A 14 3.76 4.77 -10.69
N PRO A 15 3.43 3.56 -11.18
CA PRO A 15 4.28 2.38 -11.03
C PRO A 15 5.72 2.56 -11.52
N SER A 16 5.91 3.27 -12.64
CA SER A 16 7.24 3.56 -13.23
C SER A 16 8.13 4.36 -12.28
N ILE A 17 7.57 5.36 -11.61
CA ILE A 17 8.29 6.21 -10.65
C ILE A 17 8.51 5.46 -9.35
N ALA A 18 7.54 4.66 -8.92
CA ALA A 18 7.62 3.90 -7.68
C ALA A 18 8.88 3.02 -7.64
N GLN A 19 9.31 2.46 -8.78
CA GLN A 19 10.51 1.61 -8.89
C GLN A 19 11.81 2.34 -8.50
N ALA A 20 11.87 3.65 -8.71
CA ALA A 20 13.04 4.46 -8.35
C ALA A 20 13.24 4.56 -6.83
N PHE A 21 12.23 4.24 -6.02
CA PHE A 21 12.29 4.32 -4.56
C PHE A 21 12.74 3.02 -3.89
N HIS A 22 13.45 2.14 -4.60
CA HIS A 22 13.94 0.88 -4.04
C HIS A 22 14.91 1.06 -2.85
N GLN A 23 15.47 2.25 -2.60
CA GLN A 23 16.32 2.56 -1.44
C GLN A 23 15.54 3.21 -0.28
N LEU A 24 14.25 3.51 -0.46
CA LEU A 24 13.45 4.17 0.55
C LEU A 24 13.28 3.27 1.76
N GLU A 25 13.72 3.72 2.95
CA GLU A 25 13.62 2.92 4.17
C GLU A 25 12.36 3.18 5.00
N SER A 26 11.81 4.39 4.88
CA SER A 26 10.64 4.84 5.64
C SER A 26 9.71 5.61 4.72
N PHE A 27 8.43 5.28 4.76
CA PHE A 27 7.39 5.95 4.01
C PHE A 27 6.15 6.18 4.87
N THR A 28 5.73 7.45 4.98
CA THR A 28 4.53 7.85 5.71
C THR A 28 3.62 8.64 4.78
N VAL A 29 2.33 8.33 4.80
CA VAL A 29 1.28 9.11 4.15
C VAL A 29 0.21 9.39 5.20
N MET A 30 -0.05 10.69 5.45
CA MET A 30 -1.00 11.10 6.49
C MET A 30 -1.89 12.29 6.10
N ASN A 31 -3.08 12.38 6.67
CA ASN A 31 -4.02 13.50 6.50
C ASN A 31 -4.31 13.82 5.01
N CYS A 32 -4.55 12.80 4.19
CA CYS A 32 -4.80 12.98 2.77
C CYS A 32 -6.21 12.50 2.41
N GLU A 33 -7.18 13.42 2.49
CA GLU A 33 -8.61 13.12 2.35
C GLU A 33 -8.95 12.54 0.98
N GLU A 34 -8.39 13.06 -0.11
CA GLU A 34 -8.72 12.64 -1.49
C GLU A 34 -7.85 11.47 -2.00
N MET A 35 -6.98 10.91 -1.16
CA MET A 35 -6.10 9.80 -1.54
C MET A 35 -6.93 8.53 -1.76
N GLU A 36 -6.87 7.96 -2.96
CA GLU A 36 -7.57 6.72 -3.31
C GLU A 36 -6.61 5.52 -3.30
N GLU A 37 -5.35 5.72 -3.70
CA GLU A 37 -4.30 4.68 -3.76
C GLU A 37 -2.93 5.27 -3.43
N ILE A 38 -1.95 4.48 -2.98
CA ILE A 38 -0.58 5.00 -2.78
C ILE A 38 0.20 5.00 -4.09
N VAL A 39 0.11 3.90 -4.84
CA VAL A 39 0.60 3.74 -6.20
C VAL A 39 -0.61 3.60 -7.10
N ALA A 40 -0.68 4.44 -8.13
CA ALA A 40 -1.75 4.41 -9.10
C ALA A 40 -1.82 3.03 -9.78
N ALA A 41 -3.02 2.45 -9.81
CA ALA A 41 -3.37 1.42 -10.77
C ALA A 41 -3.00 1.89 -12.18
N LYS A 42 -2.51 0.99 -13.05
CA LYS A 42 -2.40 1.29 -14.49
C LYS A 42 -3.80 1.54 -15.05
N GLN A 43 -4.25 2.80 -15.06
CA GLN A 43 -5.46 3.19 -15.76
C GLN A 43 -5.11 3.33 -17.25
N ASN A 44 -5.72 2.49 -18.09
CA ASN A 44 -5.70 2.60 -19.55
C ASN A 44 -6.57 3.80 -20.01
N GLU A 45 -6.34 5.00 -19.49
CA GLU A 45 -7.05 6.19 -19.94
C GLU A 45 -6.13 7.04 -20.83
N GLY A 46 -6.09 6.67 -22.11
CA GLY A 46 -5.86 7.63 -23.20
C GLY A 46 -4.44 7.83 -23.71
N GLN A 47 -3.42 7.16 -23.18
CA GLN A 47 -2.07 7.20 -23.75
C GLN A 47 -1.77 5.88 -24.45
N GLN A 48 -1.96 5.88 -25.77
CA GLN A 48 -1.20 5.02 -26.68
C GLN A 48 0.25 5.51 -26.66
N GLU A 49 0.98 5.21 -25.60
CA GLU A 49 2.42 5.14 -25.66
C GLU A 49 2.78 3.67 -25.52
N GLU A 50 3.43 3.15 -26.55
CA GLU A 50 3.99 1.80 -26.61
C GLU A 50 4.99 1.63 -25.48
N GLU A 51 4.55 1.31 -24.28
CA GLU A 51 5.46 1.02 -23.18
C GLU A 51 5.13 -0.35 -22.63
N GLU A 52 5.99 -1.28 -23.06
CA GLU A 52 6.24 -2.65 -22.64
C GLU A 52 5.24 -3.27 -21.66
N ARG A 53 4.89 -4.54 -21.91
CA ARG A 53 4.47 -5.43 -20.82
C ARG A 53 5.61 -5.46 -19.80
N VAL A 54 5.57 -4.52 -18.88
CA VAL A 54 6.48 -4.38 -17.76
C VAL A 54 6.10 -5.54 -16.84
N ASP A 55 6.72 -6.70 -17.10
CA ASP A 55 6.79 -7.89 -16.27
C ASP A 55 7.62 -7.60 -15.00
N TYR A 56 7.38 -6.44 -14.37
CA TYR A 56 8.17 -5.96 -13.25
C TYR A 56 7.34 -6.11 -11.99
N LYS A 57 7.61 -7.22 -11.33
CA LYS A 57 7.49 -7.37 -9.90
C LYS A 57 7.99 -6.12 -9.18
N MET A 58 7.16 -5.59 -8.28
CA MET A 58 7.47 -4.38 -7.53
C MET A 58 8.11 -4.74 -6.18
N VAL A 59 9.40 -4.44 -6.02
CA VAL A 59 10.15 -4.83 -4.83
C VAL A 59 10.57 -3.61 -4.01
N PHE A 60 9.92 -3.41 -2.86
CA PHE A 60 10.31 -2.41 -1.87
C PHE A 60 11.43 -2.95 -0.98
N LYS A 61 12.60 -3.21 -1.58
CA LYS A 61 13.69 -3.98 -0.94
C LYS A 61 14.26 -3.36 0.34
N SER A 62 14.25 -2.04 0.45
CA SER A 62 14.81 -1.31 1.59
C SER A 62 13.76 -0.78 2.56
N LEU A 63 12.47 -0.85 2.23
CA LEU A 63 11.41 -0.27 3.04
C LEU A 63 11.23 -1.08 4.32
N LYS A 64 11.50 -0.45 5.47
CA LYS A 64 11.40 -1.02 6.81
C LYS A 64 10.14 -0.54 7.53
N TYR A 65 9.74 0.71 7.27
CA TYR A 65 8.59 1.35 7.91
C TYR A 65 7.63 1.91 6.87
N LEU A 66 6.37 1.51 6.97
CA LEU A 66 5.24 2.06 6.23
C LEU A 66 4.16 2.51 7.21
N SER A 67 3.71 3.75 7.07
CA SER A 67 2.60 4.30 7.87
C SER A 67 1.58 4.97 6.95
N LEU A 68 0.31 4.60 7.15
CA LEU A 68 -0.87 5.06 6.43
C LEU A 68 -1.88 5.55 7.48
N GLU A 69 -2.07 6.85 7.59
CA GLU A 69 -2.81 7.46 8.71
C GLU A 69 -3.80 8.52 8.22
N ASP A 70 -5.04 8.53 8.72
CA ASP A 70 -6.05 9.53 8.35
C ASP A 70 -6.28 9.62 6.84
N LEU A 71 -6.57 8.48 6.21
CA LEU A 71 -6.78 8.33 4.76
C LEU A 71 -8.20 7.81 4.49
N PRO A 72 -9.24 8.66 4.64
CA PRO A 72 -10.64 8.24 4.63
C PRO A 72 -11.12 7.68 3.28
N ASN A 73 -10.42 7.98 2.18
CA ASN A 73 -10.75 7.48 0.84
C ASN A 73 -9.79 6.41 0.31
N LEU A 74 -8.77 6.00 1.10
CA LEU A 74 -7.80 5.02 0.64
C LEU A 74 -8.45 3.66 0.43
N SER A 75 -8.36 3.15 -0.78
CA SER A 75 -8.87 1.84 -1.17
C SER A 75 -7.82 0.72 -1.03
N GLY A 76 -6.54 1.07 -1.14
CA GLY A 76 -5.40 0.18 -0.93
C GLY A 76 -4.08 0.85 -1.31
N PHE A 77 -2.96 0.16 -1.09
CA PHE A 77 -1.63 0.62 -1.55
C PHE A 77 -1.57 0.69 -3.09
N CYS A 78 -2.16 -0.27 -3.78
CA CYS A 78 -2.36 -0.28 -5.24
C CYS A 78 -3.47 -1.29 -5.56
N THR A 79 -4.55 -0.91 -6.22
CA THR A 79 -5.73 -1.80 -6.41
C THR A 79 -5.91 -2.30 -7.84
N GLY A 80 -5.11 -1.82 -8.81
CA GLY A 80 -5.18 -2.29 -10.20
C GLY A 80 -3.89 -2.95 -10.70
N GLY A 81 -4.06 -3.89 -11.63
CA GLY A 81 -2.98 -4.65 -12.23
C GLY A 81 -2.94 -6.08 -11.70
N ASP A 82 -3.80 -6.95 -12.23
CA ASP A 82 -3.99 -8.34 -11.79
C ASP A 82 -2.67 -9.17 -11.82
N ASP A 83 -1.66 -8.72 -12.57
CA ASP A 83 -0.36 -9.37 -12.73
C ASP A 83 0.84 -8.60 -12.11
N PHE A 84 0.62 -7.66 -11.18
CA PHE A 84 1.70 -6.89 -10.53
C PHE A 84 2.00 -7.39 -9.10
N PRO A 85 2.93 -8.35 -8.92
CA PRO A 85 3.30 -8.83 -7.59
C PRO A 85 4.11 -7.77 -6.82
N PHE A 86 3.66 -7.47 -5.60
CA PHE A 86 4.39 -6.63 -4.64
C PHE A 86 5.15 -7.48 -3.62
N GLU A 87 6.42 -7.13 -3.38
CA GLU A 87 7.26 -7.72 -2.35
C GLU A 87 7.86 -6.70 -1.39
N TRP A 88 7.93 -7.14 -0.13
CA TRP A 88 8.28 -6.30 1.02
C TRP A 88 9.32 -6.99 1.91
N PRO A 89 10.49 -7.37 1.36
CA PRO A 89 11.43 -8.26 2.05
C PRO A 89 12.07 -7.64 3.31
N SER A 90 12.03 -6.32 3.43
CA SER A 90 12.59 -5.59 4.58
C SER A 90 11.55 -4.96 5.49
N LEU A 91 10.25 -5.11 5.22
CA LEU A 91 9.21 -4.44 5.98
C LEU A 91 9.13 -5.02 7.39
N GLU A 92 9.37 -4.17 8.39
CA GLU A 92 9.47 -4.53 9.80
C GLU A 92 8.30 -3.97 10.60
N ARG A 93 7.76 -2.82 10.20
CA ARG A 93 6.61 -2.18 10.85
C ARG A 93 5.66 -1.59 9.80
N LEU A 94 4.39 -1.95 9.94
CA LEU A 94 3.28 -1.41 9.18
C LEU A 94 2.27 -0.80 10.17
N VAL A 95 1.93 0.47 9.94
CA VAL A 95 0.92 1.21 10.70
C VAL A 95 -0.22 1.60 9.76
N VAL A 96 -1.45 1.29 10.16
CA VAL A 96 -2.69 1.66 9.47
C VAL A 96 -3.63 2.28 10.51
N ILE A 97 -3.92 3.56 10.39
CA ILE A 97 -4.80 4.29 11.32
C ILE A 97 -5.84 5.06 10.52
N ASP A 98 -7.11 4.96 10.89
CA ASP A 98 -8.21 5.71 10.28
C ASP A 98 -8.22 5.63 8.74
N CYS A 99 -8.18 4.40 8.22
CA CYS A 99 -8.27 4.06 6.79
C CYS A 99 -9.55 3.24 6.47
N PRO A 100 -10.77 3.76 6.75
CA PRO A 100 -12.01 2.97 6.78
C PRO A 100 -12.48 2.41 5.43
N LYS A 101 -12.02 2.96 4.30
CA LYS A 101 -12.39 2.50 2.95
C LYS A 101 -11.41 1.51 2.34
N MET A 102 -10.40 1.09 3.10
CA MET A 102 -9.37 0.18 2.60
C MET A 102 -9.99 -1.21 2.35
N LYS A 103 -9.92 -1.66 1.10
CA LYS A 103 -10.51 -2.93 0.64
C LYS A 103 -9.47 -4.03 0.41
N THR A 104 -8.24 -3.63 0.15
CA THR A 104 -7.11 -4.54 -0.03
C THR A 104 -5.83 -3.83 0.38
N PHE A 105 -4.76 -4.57 0.64
CA PHE A 105 -3.45 -3.95 0.77
C PHE A 105 -2.87 -3.65 -0.60
N ALA A 106 -2.72 -4.64 -1.48
CA ALA A 106 -2.33 -4.43 -2.88
C ALA A 106 -3.06 -5.42 -3.81
N ALA A 107 -3.09 -5.15 -5.12
CA ALA A 107 -3.77 -5.99 -6.13
C ALA A 107 -3.31 -7.45 -6.03
N THR A 108 -1.99 -7.65 -6.02
CA THR A 108 -1.37 -8.95 -5.77
C THR A 108 -0.21 -8.78 -4.79
N THR A 109 -0.36 -9.26 -3.57
CA THR A 109 0.76 -9.42 -2.64
C THR A 109 1.35 -10.81 -2.83
N SER A 110 2.64 -10.93 -3.16
CA SER A 110 3.30 -12.25 -3.26
C SER A 110 3.62 -12.89 -1.91
N GLY A 111 2.85 -12.56 -0.86
CA GLY A 111 2.82 -13.29 0.41
C GLY A 111 4.11 -13.26 1.25
N SER A 112 5.09 -12.42 0.95
CA SER A 112 6.34 -12.37 1.73
C SER A 112 6.63 -10.98 2.29
N THR A 113 6.17 -10.78 3.52
CA THR A 113 6.67 -9.77 4.47
C THR A 113 7.42 -10.49 5.59
N PRO A 114 8.59 -11.10 5.32
CA PRO A 114 9.21 -12.11 6.19
C PRO A 114 9.67 -11.55 7.55
N LYS A 115 9.84 -10.23 7.65
CA LYS A 115 10.25 -9.54 8.87
C LYS A 115 9.08 -8.93 9.64
N LEU A 116 7.92 -8.80 9.00
CA LEU A 116 6.73 -8.21 9.63
C LEU A 116 6.06 -9.29 10.48
N LYS A 117 5.81 -8.98 11.75
CA LYS A 117 5.20 -9.92 12.71
C LYS A 117 3.77 -9.53 13.07
N GLU A 118 3.52 -8.23 13.13
CA GLU A 118 2.26 -7.63 13.51
C GLU A 118 2.05 -6.35 12.71
N VAL A 119 0.79 -5.95 12.59
CA VAL A 119 0.36 -4.67 12.02
C VAL A 119 -0.23 -3.84 13.14
N GLU A 120 0.19 -2.58 13.24
CA GLU A 120 -0.41 -1.62 14.15
C GLU A 120 -1.65 -1.04 13.46
N LEU A 121 -2.83 -1.47 13.91
CA LEU A 121 -4.13 -1.06 13.39
C LEU A 121 -4.86 -0.25 14.46
N ASP A 122 -5.17 1.02 14.18
CA ASP A 122 -5.91 1.92 15.08
C ASP A 122 -5.39 1.91 16.53
N GLY A 123 -4.05 1.96 16.68
CA GLY A 123 -3.36 1.94 17.97
C GLY A 123 -3.23 0.57 18.63
N SER A 124 -3.65 -0.51 17.98
CA SER A 124 -3.55 -1.89 18.45
C SER A 124 -2.57 -2.70 17.61
N GLY A 125 -1.61 -3.39 18.26
CA GLY A 125 -0.72 -4.34 17.57
C GLY A 125 -1.42 -5.68 17.32
N ILE A 126 -1.70 -6.01 16.07
CA ILE A 126 -2.38 -7.24 15.66
C ILE A 126 -1.38 -8.19 14.97
N PRO A 127 -1.09 -9.37 15.53
CA PRO A 127 -0.19 -10.33 14.91
C PRO A 127 -0.70 -10.87 13.57
N LEU A 128 0.19 -11.08 12.59
CA LEU A 128 -0.19 -11.62 11.27
C LEU A 128 -0.60 -13.10 11.31
N GLN A 129 -0.07 -13.90 12.24
CA GLN A 129 -0.39 -15.32 12.37
C GLN A 129 -0.27 -16.15 11.08
N GLY A 130 0.60 -15.74 10.15
CA GLY A 130 0.78 -16.38 8.85
C GLY A 130 -0.14 -15.86 7.74
N MET A 131 -0.99 -14.88 8.02
CA MET A 131 -1.73 -14.15 7.00
C MET A 131 -0.80 -13.29 6.15
N ASP A 132 -1.10 -13.18 4.86
CA ASP A 132 -0.58 -12.09 4.04
C ASP A 132 -1.31 -10.77 4.35
N LEU A 133 -0.80 -9.66 3.81
CA LEU A 133 -1.38 -8.33 4.07
C LEU A 133 -2.79 -8.17 3.50
N ASN A 134 -3.13 -8.83 2.40
CA ASN A 134 -4.47 -8.77 1.84
C ASN A 134 -5.47 -9.53 2.74
N GLN A 135 -5.10 -10.73 3.19
CA GLN A 135 -5.87 -11.51 4.17
C GLN A 135 -6.05 -10.72 5.48
N PHE A 136 -4.99 -10.06 5.96
CA PHE A 136 -5.07 -9.20 7.14
C PHE A 136 -6.12 -8.09 6.97
N VAL A 137 -6.12 -7.38 5.83
CA VAL A 137 -7.12 -6.33 5.53
C VAL A 137 -8.54 -6.90 5.51
N GLN A 138 -8.75 -8.07 4.89
CA GLN A 138 -10.06 -8.72 4.86
C GLN A 138 -10.56 -9.07 6.27
N THR A 139 -9.69 -9.63 7.12
CA THR A 139 -10.04 -10.11 8.45
C THR A 139 -10.22 -8.97 9.46
N HIS A 140 -9.39 -7.94 9.41
CA HIS A 140 -9.33 -6.94 10.49
C HIS A 140 -9.89 -5.56 10.13
N ILE A 141 -9.86 -5.16 8.85
CA ILE A 141 -10.37 -3.85 8.43
C ILE A 141 -11.79 -3.98 7.89
N ILE A 142 -12.01 -4.93 6.96
CA ILE A 142 -13.33 -5.07 6.31
C ILE A 142 -14.33 -5.76 7.24
N SER A 143 -13.94 -6.85 7.89
CA SER A 143 -14.85 -7.64 8.71
C SER A 143 -15.15 -7.01 10.08
N ASN A 144 -14.34 -6.04 10.51
CA ASN A 144 -14.50 -5.32 11.79
C ASN A 144 -14.38 -3.81 11.55
N PRO A 145 -15.36 -3.16 10.88
CA PRO A 145 -15.30 -1.72 10.67
C PRO A 145 -15.30 -0.99 12.02
N PRO A 146 -14.56 0.14 12.16
CA PRO A 146 -14.63 0.96 13.36
C PRO A 146 -16.08 1.41 13.61
N ASN A 147 -16.51 1.35 14.88
CA ASN A 147 -17.86 1.74 15.33
C ASN A 147 -18.10 3.25 15.22
#